data_AF-A0A836FDG1-F1
#
_entry.id   AF-A0A836FDG1-F1
#
_cell.length_a   1.000
_cell.length_b   1.000
_cell.length_c   1.000
_cell.angle_alpha   90.00
_cell.angle_beta   90.00
_cell.angle_gamma   90.00
#
_symmetry.space_group_name_H-M   'P 1'
#
loop_
_entity.id
_entity.type
_entity.pdbx_description
1 polymer ?
#
loop_
_entity_poly.entity_id
_entity_poly.type
_entity_poly.pdbx_seq_one_letter_code
_entity_poly.pdbx_strand_id
1 'polypeptide(L)'
;MEAFRTDCQTLITRFELSYNTHFQNFCEIWKEMQFGLIFAYHPSEAALTTFCEDALCIIKQFLVNASSLKERIGALYLTYGVYYKMPIKQLKIRMTLSDWSCLMELHSQIKQEEYHDANYILCKMIVDRIFIHCISDREYGIERHFYEKQEQPKLDVNLMPEIKELAAPEKLLSTISKLSKVYEEKKRALYDAEGDSSLQLYDASIADNIVDNIRTIQSESRIFVKSSDVKNTSSSKPSTASAAALTETVQKGQKR
;
A
#
# COMPACT_ATOMS: atom_id res chain seq x y z
N MET A 1 -8.37 -0.80 -13.02
CA MET A 1 -9.04 -2.04 -12.57
C MET A 1 -9.77 -2.81 -13.66
N GLU A 2 -10.49 -2.18 -14.60
CA GLU A 2 -11.29 -2.93 -15.60
C GLU A 2 -10.47 -3.91 -16.48
N ALA A 3 -9.21 -3.57 -16.80
CA ALA A 3 -8.30 -4.49 -17.48
C ALA A 3 -8.10 -5.80 -16.69
N PHE A 4 -7.66 -5.71 -15.43
CA PHE A 4 -7.52 -6.87 -14.54
C PHE A 4 -8.81 -7.68 -14.39
N ARG A 5 -9.98 -7.02 -14.31
CA ARG A 5 -11.29 -7.68 -14.29
C ARG A 5 -11.56 -8.45 -15.59
N THR A 6 -11.20 -7.89 -16.73
CA THR A 6 -11.32 -8.51 -18.06
C THR A 6 -10.36 -9.70 -18.22
N ASP A 7 -9.15 -9.59 -17.69
CA ASP A 7 -8.16 -10.68 -17.69
C ASP A 7 -8.62 -11.83 -16.78
N CYS A 8 -9.16 -11.53 -15.60
CA CYS A 8 -9.78 -12.51 -14.70
C CYS A 8 -10.94 -13.26 -15.38
N GLN A 9 -11.87 -12.52 -16.00
CA GLN A 9 -12.99 -13.12 -16.74
C GLN A 9 -12.48 -14.01 -17.88
N THR A 10 -11.50 -13.53 -18.66
CA THR A 10 -10.91 -14.29 -19.77
C THR A 10 -10.26 -15.59 -19.29
N LEU A 11 -9.57 -15.56 -18.15
CA LEU A 11 -8.95 -16.73 -17.55
C LEU A 11 -10.01 -17.75 -17.08
N ILE A 12 -11.05 -17.30 -16.38
CA ILE A 12 -12.15 -18.16 -15.92
C ILE A 12 -12.89 -18.78 -17.11
N THR A 13 -13.24 -17.99 -18.14
CA THR A 13 -13.93 -18.49 -19.33
C THR A 13 -13.08 -19.49 -20.12
N ARG A 14 -11.75 -19.30 -20.24
CA ARG A 14 -10.85 -20.30 -20.82
C ARG A 14 -10.83 -21.60 -20.01
N PHE A 15 -10.85 -21.52 -18.68
CA PHE A 15 -10.91 -22.68 -17.80
C PHE A 15 -12.26 -23.42 -17.91
N GLU A 16 -13.38 -22.70 -17.94
CA GLU A 16 -14.72 -23.27 -18.07
C GLU A 16 -14.93 -24.01 -19.40
N LEU A 17 -14.41 -23.45 -20.50
CA LEU A 17 -14.39 -24.07 -21.83
C LEU A 17 -13.43 -25.26 -21.94
N SER A 18 -12.52 -25.46 -20.97
CA SER A 18 -11.66 -26.63 -20.94
C SER A 18 -12.43 -27.87 -20.49
N TYR A 19 -12.02 -29.02 -21.04
CA TYR A 19 -12.55 -30.32 -20.62
C TYR A 19 -11.99 -30.76 -19.25
N ASN A 20 -10.88 -30.17 -18.82
CA ASN A 20 -10.15 -30.58 -17.62
C ASN A 20 -10.37 -29.61 -16.43
N THR A 21 -11.06 -30.07 -15.39
CA THR A 21 -11.38 -29.30 -14.17
C THR A 21 -10.27 -29.33 -13.10
N HIS A 22 -9.16 -30.03 -13.33
CA HIS A 22 -8.04 -30.08 -12.39
C HIS A 22 -7.30 -28.74 -12.28
N PHE A 23 -6.72 -28.50 -11.10
CA PHE A 23 -5.94 -27.28 -10.84
C PHE A 23 -4.68 -27.17 -11.73
N GLN A 24 -4.17 -28.29 -12.25
CA GLN A 24 -3.05 -28.30 -13.20
C GLN A 24 -3.40 -27.59 -14.53
N ASN A 25 -4.58 -27.85 -15.12
CA ASN A 25 -5.04 -27.18 -16.33
C ASN A 25 -5.22 -25.66 -16.09
N PHE A 26 -5.74 -25.28 -14.91
CA PHE A 26 -5.80 -23.88 -14.51
C PHE A 26 -4.40 -23.24 -14.43
N CYS A 27 -3.40 -23.95 -13.91
CA CYS A 27 -2.01 -23.47 -13.84
C CYS A 27 -1.34 -23.33 -15.21
N GLU A 28 -1.78 -24.07 -16.22
CA GLU A 28 -1.30 -23.95 -17.60
C GLU A 28 -1.86 -22.67 -18.24
N ILE A 29 -3.17 -22.45 -18.18
CA ILE A 29 -3.83 -21.22 -18.66
C ILE A 29 -3.25 -19.98 -17.95
N TRP A 30 -3.03 -20.04 -16.63
CA TRP A 30 -2.39 -18.98 -15.85
C TRP A 30 -1.00 -18.60 -16.37
N LYS A 31 -0.18 -19.60 -16.76
CA LYS A 31 1.17 -19.39 -17.31
C LYS A 31 1.08 -18.83 -18.74
N GLU A 32 0.20 -19.35 -19.58
CA GLU A 32 0.00 -18.85 -20.94
C GLU A 32 -0.41 -17.38 -20.95
N MET A 33 -1.32 -16.99 -20.05
CA MET A 33 -1.74 -15.59 -19.88
C MET A 33 -0.72 -14.70 -19.15
N GLN A 34 0.45 -15.23 -18.78
CA GLN A 34 1.49 -14.53 -18.00
C GLN A 34 0.97 -13.90 -16.70
N PHE A 35 -0.09 -14.49 -16.12
CA PHE A 35 -0.86 -13.94 -15.00
C PHE A 35 -0.03 -13.80 -13.70
N GLY A 36 1.14 -14.45 -13.64
CA GLY A 36 2.14 -14.27 -12.59
C GLY A 36 2.87 -12.92 -12.60
N LEU A 37 2.76 -12.12 -13.68
CA LEU A 37 3.36 -10.78 -13.80
C LEU A 37 2.44 -9.64 -13.34
N ILE A 38 1.22 -9.93 -12.90
CA ILE A 38 0.19 -8.92 -12.58
C ILE A 38 0.60 -7.95 -11.46
N PHE A 39 1.41 -8.41 -10.50
CA PHE A 39 1.94 -7.57 -9.41
C PHE A 39 3.32 -6.98 -9.72
N ALA A 40 3.83 -7.15 -10.94
CA ALA A 40 5.11 -6.58 -11.36
C ALA A 40 4.94 -5.14 -11.86
N TYR A 41 5.98 -4.32 -11.67
CA TYR A 41 6.06 -2.95 -12.22
C TYR A 41 4.96 -1.97 -11.78
N HIS A 42 4.76 -1.84 -10.46
CA HIS A 42 3.98 -0.73 -9.90
C HIS A 42 4.87 0.50 -9.60
N PRO A 43 4.36 1.74 -9.74
CA PRO A 43 5.16 2.96 -9.57
C PRO A 43 5.49 3.31 -8.12
N SER A 44 4.70 2.83 -7.15
CA SER A 44 4.97 2.95 -5.71
C SER A 44 4.39 1.78 -4.92
N GLU A 45 4.78 1.66 -3.66
CA GLU A 45 4.25 0.65 -2.73
C GLU A 45 2.79 0.91 -2.37
N ALA A 46 2.37 2.17 -2.20
CA ALA A 46 0.95 2.49 -2.06
C ALA A 46 0.14 2.09 -3.31
N ALA A 47 0.63 2.40 -4.52
CA ALA A 47 -0.07 2.03 -5.76
C ALA A 47 -0.21 0.50 -5.94
N LEU A 48 0.79 -0.28 -5.50
CA LEU A 48 0.71 -1.73 -5.42
C LEU A 48 -0.32 -2.18 -4.36
N THR A 49 -0.37 -1.51 -3.21
CA THR A 49 -1.31 -1.81 -2.12
C THR A 49 -2.76 -1.57 -2.52
N THR A 50 -3.08 -0.41 -3.07
CA THR A 50 -4.42 -0.09 -3.61
C THR A 50 -4.81 -1.08 -4.70
N PHE A 51 -3.90 -1.44 -5.61
CA PHE A 51 -4.16 -2.45 -6.62
C PHE A 51 -4.46 -3.83 -6.01
N CYS A 52 -3.71 -4.24 -4.97
CA CYS A 52 -3.94 -5.50 -4.27
C CYS A 52 -5.30 -5.53 -3.57
N GLU A 53 -5.71 -4.46 -2.89
CA GLU A 53 -7.04 -4.32 -2.28
C GLU A 53 -8.16 -4.45 -3.32
N ASP A 54 -8.07 -3.69 -4.42
CA ASP A 54 -9.08 -3.74 -5.48
C ASP A 54 -9.09 -5.11 -6.19
N ALA A 55 -7.92 -5.76 -6.32
CA ALA A 55 -7.82 -7.12 -6.86
C ALA A 55 -8.50 -8.16 -5.95
N LEU A 56 -8.34 -8.08 -4.62
CA LEU A 56 -9.08 -8.92 -3.67
C LEU A 56 -10.60 -8.69 -3.76
N CYS A 57 -11.04 -7.45 -3.98
CA CYS A 57 -12.45 -7.13 -4.19
C CYS A 57 -12.99 -7.79 -5.48
N ILE A 58 -12.24 -7.72 -6.58
CA ILE A 58 -12.63 -8.28 -7.88
C ILE A 58 -12.68 -9.81 -7.87
N ILE A 59 -11.66 -10.50 -7.34
CA ILE A 59 -11.68 -11.98 -7.27
C ILE A 59 -12.83 -12.49 -6.37
N LYS A 60 -13.15 -11.76 -5.29
CA LYS A 60 -14.32 -12.08 -4.45
C LYS A 60 -15.63 -11.96 -5.23
N GLN A 61 -15.79 -10.92 -6.05
CA GLN A 61 -16.99 -10.77 -6.89
C GLN A 61 -17.14 -11.95 -7.87
N PHE A 62 -16.06 -12.44 -8.47
CA PHE A 62 -16.13 -13.66 -9.29
C PHE A 62 -16.50 -14.90 -8.48
N LEU A 63 -15.94 -15.06 -7.27
CA LEU A 63 -16.23 -16.22 -6.41
C LEU A 63 -17.70 -16.28 -5.95
N VAL A 64 -18.33 -15.13 -5.68
CA VAL A 64 -19.72 -15.04 -5.19
C VAL A 64 -20.74 -14.99 -6.33
N ASN A 65 -20.44 -14.28 -7.43
CA ASN A 65 -21.40 -14.06 -8.52
C ASN A 65 -21.38 -15.14 -9.61
N ALA A 66 -20.41 -16.06 -9.58
CA ALA A 66 -20.30 -17.12 -10.58
C ALA A 66 -21.54 -18.03 -10.59
N SER A 67 -22.01 -18.30 -11.80
CA SER A 67 -23.28 -18.95 -12.13
C SER A 67 -23.17 -20.45 -12.30
N SER A 68 -22.09 -20.93 -12.93
CA SER A 68 -21.84 -22.36 -13.15
C SER A 68 -20.89 -22.94 -12.09
N LEU A 69 -21.00 -24.24 -11.78
CA LEU A 69 -20.08 -24.88 -10.84
C LEU A 69 -18.63 -24.85 -11.34
N LYS A 70 -18.42 -24.98 -12.66
CA LYS A 70 -17.08 -24.86 -13.28
C LYS A 70 -16.54 -23.43 -13.15
N GLU A 71 -17.38 -22.43 -13.40
CA GLU A 71 -17.05 -21.01 -13.23
C GLU A 71 -16.66 -20.71 -11.78
N ARG A 72 -17.44 -21.20 -10.80
CA ARG A 72 -17.15 -21.09 -9.36
C ARG A 72 -15.82 -21.76 -8.97
N ILE A 73 -15.52 -22.94 -9.49
CA ILE A 73 -14.23 -23.62 -9.27
C ILE A 73 -13.07 -22.83 -9.91
N GLY A 74 -13.26 -22.29 -11.11
CA GLY A 74 -12.27 -21.41 -11.76
C GLY A 74 -12.02 -20.13 -10.95
N ALA A 75 -13.07 -19.52 -10.40
CA ALA A 75 -12.98 -18.35 -9.52
C ALA A 75 -12.29 -18.68 -8.17
N LEU A 76 -12.49 -19.88 -7.62
CA LEU A 76 -11.77 -20.36 -6.44
C LEU A 76 -10.28 -20.54 -6.73
N TYR A 77 -9.92 -21.16 -7.85
CA TYR A 77 -8.53 -21.30 -8.29
C TYR A 77 -7.87 -19.96 -8.59
N LEU A 78 -8.59 -19.01 -9.18
CA LEU A 78 -8.15 -17.61 -9.36
C LEU A 78 -7.91 -16.94 -8.02
N THR A 79 -8.84 -17.08 -7.07
CA THR A 79 -8.71 -16.50 -5.74
C THR A 79 -7.47 -17.04 -5.01
N TYR A 80 -7.24 -18.35 -5.09
CA TYR A 80 -6.02 -18.99 -4.60
C TYR A 80 -4.77 -18.45 -5.30
N GLY A 81 -4.72 -18.47 -6.64
CA GLY A 81 -3.57 -18.02 -7.41
C GLY A 81 -3.19 -16.56 -7.11
N VAL A 82 -4.17 -15.66 -7.09
CA VAL A 82 -3.97 -14.23 -6.83
C VAL A 82 -3.53 -13.99 -5.39
N TYR A 83 -4.17 -14.62 -4.40
CA TYR A 83 -3.83 -14.42 -2.99
C TYR A 83 -2.41 -14.91 -2.63
N TYR A 84 -2.02 -16.13 -3.02
CA TYR A 84 -0.69 -16.67 -2.68
C TYR A 84 0.44 -16.13 -3.56
N LYS A 85 0.14 -15.38 -4.63
CA LYS A 85 1.12 -14.63 -5.44
C LYS A 85 1.20 -13.14 -5.07
N MET A 86 0.29 -12.66 -4.22
CA MET A 86 0.28 -11.28 -3.74
C MET A 86 1.55 -10.98 -2.93
N PRO A 87 2.29 -9.89 -3.22
CA PRO A 87 3.48 -9.52 -2.45
C PRO A 87 3.15 -9.07 -1.03
N ILE A 88 1.95 -8.52 -0.81
CA ILE A 88 1.51 -7.95 0.47
C ILE A 88 0.75 -9.01 1.29
N LYS A 89 1.42 -9.54 2.32
CA LYS A 89 0.91 -10.66 3.14
C LYS A 89 -0.11 -10.27 4.22
N GLN A 90 -0.34 -8.98 4.42
CA GLN A 90 -1.21 -8.45 5.49
C GLN A 90 -2.67 -8.33 5.06
N LEU A 91 -2.92 -8.25 3.75
CA LEU A 91 -4.26 -8.13 3.19
C LEU A 91 -5.02 -9.45 3.30
N LYS A 92 -6.34 -9.34 3.50
CA LYS A 92 -7.26 -10.47 3.67
C LYS A 92 -8.56 -10.21 2.94
N ILE A 93 -9.23 -11.29 2.54
CA ILE A 93 -10.49 -11.22 1.79
C ILE A 93 -11.64 -10.97 2.77
N ARG A 94 -12.31 -9.83 2.62
CA ARG A 94 -13.50 -9.46 3.41
C ARG A 94 -14.72 -10.23 2.92
N MET A 95 -15.32 -11.04 3.79
CA MET A 95 -16.49 -11.87 3.49
C MET A 95 -17.68 -11.42 4.34
N THR A 96 -18.78 -11.07 3.71
CA THR A 96 -20.07 -10.89 4.39
C THR A 96 -20.71 -12.23 4.75
N LEU A 97 -21.76 -12.20 5.57
CA LEU A 97 -22.53 -13.41 5.92
C LEU A 97 -23.13 -14.10 4.68
N SER A 98 -23.58 -13.31 3.70
CA SER A 98 -24.07 -13.81 2.40
C SER A 98 -22.94 -14.45 1.58
N ASP A 99 -21.78 -13.78 1.45
CA ASP A 99 -20.64 -14.32 0.71
C ASP A 99 -20.16 -15.64 1.32
N TRP A 100 -20.10 -15.70 2.65
CA TRP A 100 -19.69 -16.90 3.37
C TRP A 100 -20.69 -18.05 3.18
N SER A 101 -21.99 -17.75 3.19
CA SER A 101 -23.03 -18.75 2.91
C SER A 101 -22.90 -19.32 1.49
N CYS A 102 -22.65 -18.46 0.49
CA CYS A 102 -22.37 -18.87 -0.89
C CYS A 102 -21.10 -19.75 -0.99
N LEU A 103 -20.03 -19.39 -0.27
CA LEU A 103 -18.79 -20.19 -0.24
C LEU A 103 -18.99 -21.56 0.42
N MET A 104 -19.85 -21.67 1.44
CA MET A 104 -20.18 -22.94 2.07
C MET A 104 -21.12 -23.81 1.21
N GLU A 105 -22.01 -23.19 0.43
CA GLU A 105 -22.81 -23.88 -0.60
C GLU A 105 -21.87 -24.50 -1.67
N LEU A 106 -20.91 -23.71 -2.18
CA LEU A 106 -19.89 -24.19 -3.10
C LEU A 106 -19.05 -25.33 -2.52
N HIS A 107 -18.66 -25.26 -1.24
CA HIS A 107 -17.97 -26.36 -0.56
C HIS A 107 -18.81 -27.66 -0.55
N SER A 108 -20.12 -27.55 -0.31
CA SER A 108 -21.02 -28.71 -0.34
C SER A 108 -21.12 -29.31 -1.75
N GLN A 109 -21.22 -28.48 -2.78
CA GLN A 109 -21.24 -28.92 -4.19
C GLN A 109 -19.92 -29.59 -4.60
N ILE A 110 -18.78 -28.97 -4.26
CA ILE A 110 -17.44 -29.52 -4.48
C ILE A 110 -17.26 -30.90 -3.83
N LYS A 111 -17.81 -31.08 -2.62
CA LYS A 111 -17.73 -32.35 -1.89
C LYS A 111 -18.64 -33.43 -2.48
N GLN A 112 -19.81 -33.05 -3.00
CA GLN A 112 -20.76 -33.97 -3.62
C GLN A 112 -20.26 -34.49 -4.98
N GLU A 113 -19.65 -33.62 -5.79
CA GLU A 113 -19.10 -33.93 -7.12
C GLU A 113 -17.62 -34.40 -7.07
N GLU A 114 -17.10 -34.69 -5.87
CA GLU A 114 -15.74 -35.20 -5.61
C GLU A 114 -14.58 -34.40 -6.23
N TYR A 115 -14.71 -33.07 -6.40
CA TYR A 115 -13.64 -32.20 -6.88
C TYR A 115 -12.52 -32.00 -5.84
N HIS A 116 -11.67 -33.01 -5.67
CA HIS A 116 -10.65 -33.07 -4.61
C HIS A 116 -9.66 -31.87 -4.63
N ASP A 117 -9.22 -31.42 -5.81
CA ASP A 117 -8.32 -30.26 -5.95
C ASP A 117 -8.94 -28.98 -5.37
N ALA A 118 -10.20 -28.70 -5.75
CA ALA A 118 -10.97 -27.56 -5.28
C ALA A 118 -11.27 -27.67 -3.77
N ASN A 119 -11.59 -28.86 -3.29
CA ASN A 119 -11.80 -29.13 -1.87
C ASN A 119 -10.54 -28.84 -1.04
N TYR A 120 -9.37 -29.32 -1.50
CA TYR A 120 -8.10 -29.07 -0.84
C TYR A 120 -7.74 -27.58 -0.81
N ILE A 121 -7.89 -26.89 -1.95
CA ILE A 121 -7.62 -25.45 -2.06
C ILE A 121 -8.51 -24.64 -1.12
N LEU A 122 -9.82 -24.92 -1.09
CA LEU A 122 -10.74 -24.23 -0.19
C LEU A 122 -10.43 -24.51 1.29
N CYS A 123 -10.21 -25.79 1.66
CA CYS A 123 -9.78 -26.15 3.01
C CYS A 123 -8.51 -25.41 3.43
N LYS A 124 -7.49 -25.34 2.55
CA LYS A 124 -6.25 -24.62 2.81
C LYS A 124 -6.47 -23.12 3.02
N MET A 125 -7.29 -22.48 2.18
CA MET A 125 -7.62 -21.05 2.33
C MET A 125 -8.32 -20.75 3.67
N ILE A 126 -9.17 -21.66 4.15
CA ILE A 126 -9.81 -21.55 5.47
C ILE A 126 -8.79 -21.74 6.61
N VAL A 127 -7.91 -22.75 6.52
CA VAL A 127 -6.86 -23.03 7.53
C VAL A 127 -5.86 -21.88 7.65
N ASP A 128 -5.43 -21.30 6.53
CA ASP A 128 -4.49 -20.17 6.50
C ASP A 128 -5.16 -18.82 6.90
N ARG A 129 -6.44 -18.85 7.29
CA ARG A 129 -7.24 -17.72 7.81
C ARG A 129 -7.20 -16.49 6.90
N ILE A 130 -7.31 -16.70 5.58
CA ILE A 130 -7.22 -15.63 4.57
C ILE A 130 -8.47 -14.75 4.55
N PHE A 131 -9.59 -15.24 5.09
CA PHE A 131 -10.87 -14.55 5.15
C PHE A 131 -11.03 -13.78 6.46
N ILE A 132 -11.62 -12.58 6.39
CA ILE A 132 -12.15 -11.84 7.55
C ILE A 132 -13.67 -11.78 7.39
N HIS A 133 -14.41 -12.15 8.43
CA HIS A 133 -15.85 -11.93 8.48
C HIS A 133 -16.15 -10.46 8.79
N CYS A 134 -16.89 -9.79 7.90
CA CYS A 134 -17.22 -8.37 7.99
C CYS A 134 -18.72 -8.13 7.79
N ILE A 135 -19.23 -7.02 8.33
CA ILE A 135 -20.60 -6.56 8.04
C ILE A 135 -20.69 -5.99 6.61
N SER A 136 -19.59 -5.46 6.06
CA SER A 136 -19.54 -4.93 4.71
C SER A 136 -18.22 -5.18 3.99
N ASP A 137 -18.31 -5.22 2.66
CA ASP A 137 -17.24 -5.33 1.67
C ASP A 137 -16.22 -4.19 1.74
N ARG A 138 -16.68 -2.98 2.07
CA ARG A 138 -15.84 -1.79 2.14
C ARG A 138 -15.64 -1.34 3.58
N GLU A 139 -14.47 -0.80 3.85
CA GLU A 139 -14.20 -0.04 5.06
C GLU A 139 -14.94 1.30 4.98
N TYR A 140 -15.98 1.44 5.79
CA TYR A 140 -16.64 2.73 6.03
C TYR A 140 -16.02 3.37 7.27
N GLY A 141 -15.11 4.30 7.06
CA GLY A 141 -14.46 5.03 8.15
C GLY A 141 -13.43 6.04 7.66
N ILE A 142 -13.13 7.02 8.51
CA ILE A 142 -12.03 7.97 8.29
C ILE A 142 -10.67 7.28 8.22
N GLU A 143 -10.53 6.09 8.82
CA GLU A 143 -9.31 5.28 8.89
C GLU A 143 -8.65 4.99 7.53
N ARG A 144 -9.44 4.83 6.46
CA ARG A 144 -8.89 4.65 5.09
C ARG A 144 -7.98 5.82 4.66
N HIS A 145 -8.30 7.05 5.07
CA HIS A 145 -7.49 8.24 4.79
C HIS A 145 -6.23 8.35 5.66
N PHE A 146 -6.09 7.51 6.70
CA PHE A 146 -4.86 7.41 7.49
C PHE A 146 -3.90 6.38 6.90
N TYR A 147 -4.38 5.31 6.26
CA TYR A 147 -3.52 4.33 5.58
C TYR A 147 -2.81 4.92 4.35
N GLU A 148 -3.52 5.69 3.50
CA GLU A 148 -2.88 6.42 2.38
C GLU A 148 -1.80 7.42 2.84
N LYS A 149 -1.82 7.85 4.10
CA LYS A 149 -0.84 8.77 4.70
C LYS A 149 0.30 8.08 5.44
N GLN A 150 0.37 6.74 5.47
CA GLN A 150 1.51 6.02 6.06
C GLN A 150 2.68 5.81 5.09
N GLU A 151 2.59 6.28 3.83
CA GLU A 151 3.81 6.66 3.12
C GLU A 151 4.48 7.79 3.92
N GLN A 152 5.58 7.47 4.61
CA GLN A 152 6.49 8.44 5.23
C GLN A 152 6.71 9.58 4.24
N PRO A 153 6.26 10.82 4.53
CA PRO A 153 6.30 11.89 3.55
C PRO A 153 7.76 12.18 3.23
N LYS A 154 8.20 11.74 2.05
CA LYS A 154 9.51 12.07 1.49
C LYS A 154 9.48 13.55 1.10
N LEU A 155 9.70 14.39 2.11
CA LEU A 155 9.96 15.80 1.96
C LEU A 155 11.25 15.96 1.16
N ASP A 156 11.06 16.11 -0.15
CA ASP A 156 12.13 16.38 -1.14
C ASP A 156 12.83 17.73 -0.87
N VAL A 157 12.18 18.58 -0.05
CA VAL A 157 12.73 19.82 0.51
C VAL A 157 13.23 19.55 1.93
N ASN A 158 14.53 19.78 2.14
CA ASN A 158 15.13 19.71 3.47
C ASN A 158 14.71 20.93 4.31
N LEU A 159 13.59 20.83 5.03
CA LEU A 159 13.05 21.89 5.92
C LEU A 159 13.84 22.08 7.23
N MET A 160 14.88 21.27 7.50
CA MET A 160 15.69 21.38 8.72
C MET A 160 16.36 22.74 8.96
N PRO A 161 16.76 23.56 7.95
CA PRO A 161 17.27 24.91 8.19
C PRO A 161 16.21 25.84 8.75
N GLU A 162 15.01 25.82 8.19
CA GLU A 162 13.88 26.68 8.55
C GLU A 162 13.32 26.30 9.93
N ILE A 163 13.20 25.00 10.20
CA ILE A 163 12.80 24.47 11.52
C ILE A 163 13.85 24.83 12.60
N LYS A 164 15.15 24.85 12.27
CA LYS A 164 16.20 25.34 13.19
C LYS A 164 16.11 26.83 13.43
N GLU A 165 15.80 27.62 12.40
CA GLU A 165 15.59 29.07 12.56
C GLU A 165 14.39 29.35 13.46
N LEU A 166 13.29 28.59 13.31
CA LEU A 166 12.08 28.76 14.13
C LEU A 166 12.33 28.51 15.63
N ALA A 167 13.18 27.53 15.95
CA ALA A 167 13.56 27.14 17.31
C ALA A 167 14.82 27.85 17.85
N ALA A 168 15.44 28.75 17.08
CA ALA A 168 16.62 29.48 17.53
C ALA A 168 16.25 30.53 18.61
N PRO A 169 17.18 30.87 19.51
CA PRO A 169 16.95 31.94 20.49
C PRO A 169 16.57 33.25 19.79
N GLU A 170 15.65 33.99 20.41
CA GLU A 170 15.13 35.28 19.92
C GLU A 170 14.27 35.24 18.64
N LYS A 171 14.06 34.07 18.03
CA LYS A 171 13.12 33.86 16.91
C LYS A 171 11.69 33.57 17.42
N LEU A 172 10.78 33.26 16.50
CA LEU A 172 9.33 33.26 16.72
C LEU A 172 8.87 32.46 17.96
N LEU A 173 9.38 31.25 18.17
CA LEU A 173 8.97 30.44 19.35
C LEU A 173 9.48 31.05 20.67
N SER A 174 10.64 31.71 20.65
CA SER A 174 11.18 32.43 21.81
C SER A 174 10.38 33.69 22.12
N THR A 175 9.94 34.45 21.10
CA THR A 175 9.09 35.63 21.31
C THR A 175 7.67 35.25 21.76
N ILE A 176 7.10 34.16 21.23
CA ILE A 176 5.85 33.59 21.73
C ILE A 176 6.00 33.16 23.19
N SER A 177 7.00 32.33 23.55
CA SER A 177 7.23 31.90 24.94
C SER A 177 7.38 33.08 25.92
N LYS A 178 8.07 34.17 25.53
CA LYS A 178 8.15 35.41 26.31
C LYS A 178 6.77 36.08 26.46
N LEU A 179 5.99 36.19 25.38
CA LEU A 179 4.66 36.78 25.38
C LEU A 179 3.66 35.94 26.22
N SER A 180 3.72 34.61 26.15
CA SER A 180 2.92 33.68 26.95
C SER A 180 3.14 33.88 28.45
N LYS A 181 4.41 34.09 28.86
CA LYS A 181 4.78 34.36 30.26
C LYS A 181 4.23 35.70 30.74
N VAL A 182 4.40 36.76 29.94
CA VAL A 182 3.81 38.09 30.23
C VAL A 182 2.28 38.04 30.28
N TYR A 183 1.64 37.28 29.39
CA TYR A 183 0.18 37.10 29.39
C TYR A 183 -0.30 36.43 30.69
N GLU A 184 0.34 35.32 31.10
CA GLU A 184 0.00 34.63 32.35
C GLU A 184 0.30 35.48 33.59
N GLU A 185 1.40 36.25 33.62
CA GLU A 185 1.67 37.22 34.69
C GLU A 185 0.57 38.28 34.81
N LYS A 186 0.13 38.85 33.68
CA LYS A 186 -0.95 39.86 33.67
C LYS A 186 -2.31 39.25 34.01
N LYS A 187 -2.59 38.03 33.55
CA LYS A 187 -3.80 37.29 33.88
C LYS A 187 -3.88 37.01 35.39
N ARG A 188 -2.80 36.54 36.01
CA ARG A 188 -2.71 36.34 37.48
C ARG A 188 -2.76 37.63 38.28
N ALA A 189 -2.26 38.74 37.74
CA ALA A 189 -2.35 40.05 38.39
C ALA A 189 -3.76 40.68 38.31
N LEU A 190 -4.66 40.13 37.50
CA LEU A 190 -6.03 40.61 37.29
C LEU A 190 -7.11 39.64 37.82
N TYR A 191 -6.72 38.46 38.34
CA TYR A 191 -7.62 37.42 38.83
C TYR A 191 -7.06 36.78 40.11
N ASP A 192 -7.87 36.80 41.17
CA ASP A 192 -7.59 36.01 42.38
C ASP A 192 -7.76 34.51 42.12
N ALA A 193 -7.19 33.68 43.00
CA ALA A 193 -6.84 32.28 42.75
C ALA A 193 -8.01 31.26 42.56
N GLU A 194 -9.26 31.73 42.51
CA GLU A 194 -10.47 30.92 42.30
C GLU A 194 -11.10 31.26 40.93
N GLY A 195 -10.40 30.87 39.85
CA GLY A 195 -10.74 31.25 38.48
C GLY A 195 -11.53 30.20 37.70
N ASP A 196 -12.62 30.64 37.05
CA ASP A 196 -13.46 29.84 36.16
C ASP A 196 -12.68 29.08 35.07
N SER A 197 -13.02 27.81 34.85
CA SER A 197 -12.37 26.92 33.86
C SER A 197 -12.44 27.44 32.41
N SER A 198 -13.34 28.37 32.12
CA SER A 198 -13.53 28.99 30.80
C SER A 198 -12.35 29.85 30.33
N LEU A 199 -11.47 30.28 31.24
CA LEU A 199 -10.30 31.13 30.95
C LEU A 199 -8.98 30.34 30.81
N GLN A 200 -9.03 29.00 30.84
CA GLN A 200 -7.86 28.11 30.75
C GLN A 200 -7.64 27.53 29.33
N LEU A 201 -8.06 28.25 28.29
CA LEU A 201 -7.99 27.80 26.88
C LEU A 201 -6.59 27.89 26.24
N TYR A 202 -5.59 28.43 26.95
CA TYR A 202 -4.23 28.62 26.43
C TYR A 202 -3.18 28.04 27.39
N ASP A 203 -2.34 27.15 26.85
CA ASP A 203 -1.19 26.58 27.56
C ASP A 203 0.07 27.42 27.31
N ALA A 204 0.58 28.06 28.36
CA ALA A 204 1.80 28.86 28.27
C ALA A 204 3.08 28.04 28.01
N SER A 205 3.05 26.71 28.20
CA SER A 205 4.15 25.81 27.89
C SER A 205 4.17 25.37 26.41
N ILE A 206 3.14 25.67 25.62
CA ILE A 206 2.98 25.19 24.23
C ILE A 206 4.21 25.49 23.35
N ALA A 207 4.79 26.70 23.47
CA ALA A 207 5.94 27.11 22.68
C ALA A 207 7.24 26.39 23.12
N ASP A 208 7.40 26.18 24.43
CA ASP A 208 8.56 25.48 25.00
C ASP A 208 8.47 23.97 24.63
N ASN A 209 7.28 23.36 24.70
CA ASN A 209 6.99 21.99 24.25
C ASN A 209 7.28 21.78 22.75
N ILE A 210 6.94 22.75 21.89
CA ILE A 210 7.25 22.68 20.45
C ILE A 210 8.78 22.73 20.23
N VAL A 211 9.49 23.60 20.95
CA VAL A 211 10.96 23.68 20.88
C VAL A 211 11.62 22.38 21.34
N ASP A 212 11.13 21.75 22.41
CA ASP A 212 11.68 20.48 22.89
C ASP A 212 11.37 19.31 21.95
N ASN A 213 10.17 19.25 21.36
CA ASN A 213 9.90 18.27 20.30
C ASN A 213 10.82 18.44 19.08
N ILE A 214 11.10 19.68 18.66
CA ILE A 214 12.07 19.97 17.60
C ILE A 214 13.48 19.49 17.97
N ARG A 215 13.90 19.64 19.23
CA ARG A 215 15.19 19.12 19.73
C ARG A 215 15.23 17.59 19.73
N THR A 216 14.16 16.93 20.16
CA THR A 216 14.02 15.45 20.13
C THR A 216 14.17 14.93 18.70
N ILE A 217 13.41 15.47 17.74
CA ILE A 217 13.50 15.10 16.33
C ILE A 217 14.92 15.31 15.77
N GLN A 218 15.61 16.39 16.15
CA GLN A 218 17.01 16.63 15.76
C GLN A 218 17.98 15.58 16.35
N SER A 219 17.73 15.11 17.57
CA SER A 219 18.54 14.06 18.21
C SER A 219 18.36 12.71 17.53
N GLU A 220 17.13 12.33 17.22
CA GLU A 220 16.78 11.08 16.52
C GLU A 220 17.31 11.08 15.08
N SER A 221 17.21 12.21 14.39
CA SER A 221 17.78 12.41 13.05
C SER A 221 19.30 12.14 13.02
N ARG A 222 20.04 12.53 14.07
CA ARG A 222 21.49 12.25 14.19
C ARG A 222 21.79 10.78 14.49
N ILE A 223 20.88 10.07 15.15
CA ILE A 223 21.05 8.64 15.47
C ILE A 223 20.89 7.80 14.19
N PHE A 224 19.89 8.10 13.35
CA PHE A 224 19.66 7.36 12.11
C PHE A 224 20.75 7.57 11.03
N VAL A 225 21.25 8.80 10.86
CA VAL A 225 22.35 9.08 9.89
C VAL A 225 23.62 8.27 10.22
N LYS A 226 23.88 7.98 11.50
CA LYS A 226 25.09 7.26 11.90
C LYS A 226 25.10 5.76 11.53
N SER A 227 23.97 5.22 11.07
CA SER A 227 23.82 3.80 10.71
C SER A 227 24.06 3.53 9.21
N SER A 228 24.03 4.54 8.34
CA SER A 228 24.17 4.37 6.89
C SER A 228 25.62 4.36 6.36
N ASP A 229 26.58 4.97 7.06
CA ASP A 229 27.90 5.30 6.50
C ASP A 229 28.95 4.15 6.51
N VAL A 230 28.57 2.91 6.87
CA VAL A 230 29.54 1.81 7.12
C VAL A 230 29.67 0.80 5.96
N LYS A 231 28.96 0.95 4.84
CA LYS A 231 29.12 0.09 3.65
C LYS A 231 29.11 0.83 2.31
N ASN A 232 30.27 1.34 1.89
CA ASN A 232 31.04 0.73 0.78
C ASN A 232 32.29 1.55 0.44
N THR A 233 33.46 0.93 0.60
CA THR A 233 34.76 1.41 0.11
C THR A 233 35.35 0.37 -0.85
N SER A 234 36.18 0.79 -1.83
CA SER A 234 36.68 0.01 -3.00
C SER A 234 35.62 -0.18 -4.13
N SER A 235 35.91 -0.20 -5.44
CA SER A 235 37.13 0.07 -6.27
C SER A 235 36.76 0.05 -7.78
N SER A 236 37.47 0.66 -8.76
CA SER A 236 38.49 1.74 -8.76
C SER A 236 38.91 2.16 -10.21
N LYS A 237 39.19 3.46 -10.42
CA LYS A 237 39.94 4.11 -11.54
C LYS A 237 39.32 4.19 -12.97
N PRO A 238 39.59 5.29 -13.73
CA PRO A 238 39.25 5.48 -15.15
C PRO A 238 40.46 5.40 -16.12
N SER A 239 40.25 5.25 -17.44
CA SER A 239 41.06 5.86 -18.54
C SER A 239 40.63 5.54 -20.00
N THR A 240 40.80 6.54 -20.89
CA THR A 240 41.21 6.51 -22.34
C THR A 240 40.39 5.84 -23.46
N ALA A 241 39.71 6.68 -24.26
CA ALA A 241 39.99 7.08 -25.66
C ALA A 241 39.99 6.13 -26.91
N SER A 242 39.30 6.63 -27.96
CA SER A 242 39.61 6.60 -29.43
C SER A 242 39.31 5.40 -30.36
N ALA A 243 38.41 5.64 -31.33
CA ALA A 243 38.50 5.32 -32.78
C ALA A 243 37.40 6.11 -33.53
N ALA A 244 37.66 7.06 -34.45
CA ALA A 244 38.09 6.88 -35.85
C ALA A 244 37.12 5.98 -36.65
N ALA A 245 36.12 6.50 -37.38
CA ALA A 245 36.14 7.28 -38.63
C ALA A 245 36.00 6.40 -39.89
N LEU A 246 34.95 6.65 -40.69
CA LEU A 246 34.84 6.27 -42.10
C LEU A 246 33.89 7.26 -42.83
N THR A 247 34.41 7.87 -43.88
CA THR A 247 33.70 8.77 -44.80
C THR A 247 33.29 8.03 -46.06
N GLU A 248 32.12 8.31 -46.63
CA GLU A 248 32.01 8.40 -48.09
C GLU A 248 30.80 9.24 -48.55
N THR A 249 30.76 9.55 -49.83
CA THR A 249 30.17 10.79 -50.38
C THR A 249 29.16 10.57 -51.49
N VAL A 250 28.32 11.59 -51.70
CA VAL A 250 27.89 12.12 -53.02
C VAL A 250 26.57 11.62 -53.69
N GLN A 251 25.74 12.64 -53.98
CA GLN A 251 24.86 12.88 -55.15
C GLN A 251 23.34 12.60 -55.17
N LYS A 252 22.64 13.63 -55.68
CA LYS A 252 21.28 13.70 -56.29
C LYS A 252 20.10 13.44 -55.32
N GLY A 253 18.95 14.12 -55.44
CA GLY A 253 18.60 15.20 -56.36
C GLY A 253 17.13 15.19 -56.78
N GLN A 254 16.39 16.25 -56.42
CA GLN A 254 15.21 16.78 -57.11
C GLN A 254 13.84 16.09 -56.90
N LYS A 255 12.80 16.95 -56.95
CA LYS A 255 11.35 16.74 -56.74
C LYS A 255 10.94 16.67 -55.25
N ARG A 256 9.92 17.41 -54.79
CA ARG A 256 8.91 18.20 -55.53
C ARG A 256 8.56 19.49 -54.78
#